data_AF-A0AAX1XIY0-F1
#
_entry.id   AF-A0AAX1XIY0-F1
#
_cell.length_a   1.000
_cell.length_b   1.000
_cell.length_c   1.000
_cell.angle_alpha   90.00
_cell.angle_beta   90.00
_cell.angle_gamma   90.00
#
_symmetry.space_group_name_H-M   'P 1'
#
loop_
_entity.id
_entity.type
_entity.pdbx_description
1 polymer ?
#
loop_
_entity_poly.entity_id
_entity_poly.type
_entity_poly.pdbx_seq_one_letter_code
_entity_poly.pdbx_strand_id
1 'polypeptide(L)'
;MPEKNKKNHVERKAEPHLTLNDVADYQMYINEDLDERKELIVIRRENLVALSDDASEQVRWYTCFPSAIETEKIGTLCLYEASLMRAFYHQLAIKPSEPQRIQLPDYPEVTWKGEGILKTGFICPSMWLDAYFTSVIVRDKPSMDVLANFPISLMRQSSTKAGELSYMLVDVIQSFHNRTSDYPDKL
;
A
#
# COMPACT_ATOMS: atom_id res chain seq x y z
N MET A 1 47.20 15.72 11.81
CA MET A 1 45.80 16.19 11.92
C MET A 1 44.96 15.36 10.97
N PRO A 2 43.90 14.66 11.43
CA PRO A 2 43.12 13.83 10.53
C PRO A 2 42.14 14.69 9.72
N GLU A 3 42.10 14.45 8.40
CA GLU A 3 41.18 15.06 7.47
C GLU A 3 39.73 14.71 7.85
N LYS A 4 38.90 15.74 8.04
CA LYS A 4 37.47 15.56 8.25
C LYS A 4 36.85 14.97 6.97
N ASN A 5 36.37 13.73 7.06
CA ASN A 5 35.39 13.14 6.16
C ASN A 5 34.19 14.09 6.01
N LYS A 6 34.22 14.98 5.01
CA LYS A 6 33.02 15.68 4.55
C LYS A 6 32.14 14.63 3.89
N LYS A 7 31.21 14.05 4.65
CA LYS A 7 30.06 13.37 4.06
C LYS A 7 29.41 14.38 3.13
N ASN A 8 29.41 14.11 1.83
CA ASN A 8 28.64 14.89 0.87
C ASN A 8 27.18 14.78 1.28
N HIS A 9 26.64 15.84 1.87
CA HIS A 9 25.23 15.93 2.19
C HIS A 9 24.49 16.03 0.86
N VAL A 10 23.81 14.95 0.46
CA VAL A 10 22.94 14.98 -0.71
C VAL A 10 21.66 15.65 -0.26
N GLU A 11 21.51 16.93 -0.57
CA GLU A 11 20.25 17.65 -0.37
C GLU A 11 19.25 17.26 -1.47
N ARG A 12 18.00 17.01 -1.09
CA ARG A 12 16.94 16.72 -2.06
C ARG A 12 16.63 18.01 -2.82
N LYS A 13 16.83 18.01 -4.15
CA LYS A 13 16.52 19.18 -5.01
C LYS A 13 15.08 19.69 -4.94
N ALA A 14 14.15 18.86 -4.47
CA ALA A 14 12.73 19.16 -4.36
C ALA A 14 12.23 19.09 -2.89
N GLU A 15 13.12 19.33 -1.93
CA GLU A 15 12.71 19.40 -0.51
C GLU A 15 11.85 20.64 -0.28
N PRO A 16 10.61 20.49 0.21
CA PRO A 16 9.78 21.65 0.53
C PRO A 16 10.44 22.43 1.67
N HIS A 17 10.55 23.75 1.53
CA HIS A 17 11.02 24.63 2.59
C HIS A 17 9.90 24.84 3.62
N LEU A 18 9.69 23.85 4.48
CA LEU A 18 8.68 23.88 5.54
C LEU A 18 9.21 24.64 6.76
N THR A 19 8.40 25.56 7.28
CA THR A 19 8.60 26.17 8.59
C THR A 19 8.16 25.20 9.69
N LEU A 20 8.54 25.48 10.95
CA LEU A 20 8.08 24.68 12.09
C LEU A 20 6.55 24.73 12.25
N ASN A 21 5.91 25.84 11.88
CA ASN A 21 4.46 25.97 11.90
C ASN A 21 3.82 25.09 10.84
N ASP A 22 4.38 25.06 9.61
CA ASP A 22 3.86 24.18 8.55
C ASP A 22 3.91 22.71 8.99
N VAL A 23 5.03 22.27 9.61
CA VAL A 23 5.15 20.91 10.13
C VAL A 23 4.10 20.62 11.21
N ALA A 24 3.88 21.55 12.14
CA ALA A 24 2.89 21.38 13.21
C ALA A 24 1.46 21.28 12.65
N ASP A 25 1.13 22.11 11.66
CA ASP A 25 -0.18 22.09 10.99
C ASP A 25 -0.39 20.75 10.27
N TYR A 26 0.59 20.27 9.50
CA TYR A 26 0.50 18.95 8.88
C TYR A 26 0.38 17.82 9.90
N GLN A 27 1.10 17.86 11.01
CA GLN A 27 1.00 16.84 12.05
C GLN A 27 -0.40 16.82 12.69
N MET A 28 -1.00 18.00 12.92
CA MET A 28 -2.37 18.11 13.39
C MET A 28 -3.35 17.45 12.42
N TYR A 29 -3.28 17.80 11.13
CA TYR A 29 -4.14 17.21 10.10
C TYR A 29 -3.99 15.69 9.99
N ILE A 30 -2.75 15.19 10.03
CA ILE A 30 -2.51 13.75 9.95
C ILE A 30 -3.11 13.05 11.17
N ASN A 31 -2.94 13.61 12.38
CA ASN A 31 -3.49 13.02 13.59
C ASN A 31 -5.02 12.99 13.60
N GLU A 32 -5.68 14.04 13.10
CA GLU A 32 -7.15 14.05 12.93
C GLU A 32 -7.59 12.92 11.98
N ASP A 33 -6.89 12.77 10.85
CA ASP A 33 -7.18 11.72 9.89
C ASP A 33 -6.97 10.30 10.47
N LEU A 34 -5.97 10.10 11.35
CA LEU A 34 -5.72 8.78 11.97
C LEU A 34 -6.98 8.19 12.62
N ASP A 35 -7.78 9.04 13.27
CA ASP A 35 -9.03 8.63 13.92
C ASP A 35 -10.20 8.54 12.95
N GLU A 36 -10.34 9.47 12.00
CA GLU A 36 -11.40 9.44 10.98
C GLU A 36 -11.37 8.15 10.14
N ARG A 37 -10.18 7.65 9.80
CA ARG A 37 -10.02 6.41 9.02
C ARG A 37 -10.71 5.21 9.66
N LYS A 38 -10.77 5.15 11.00
CA LYS A 38 -11.44 4.08 11.76
C LYS A 38 -12.96 4.11 11.56
N GLU A 39 -13.53 5.29 11.38
CA GLU A 39 -14.94 5.46 11.07
C GLU A 39 -15.21 5.22 9.58
N LEU A 40 -14.28 5.60 8.70
CA LEU A 40 -14.46 5.44 7.26
C LEU A 40 -14.37 3.99 6.80
N ILE A 41 -13.55 3.14 7.43
CA ILE A 41 -13.35 1.75 6.97
C ILE A 41 -14.65 0.92 6.97
N VAL A 42 -15.63 1.27 7.83
CA VAL A 42 -16.88 0.51 7.99
C VAL A 42 -17.93 0.88 6.95
N ILE A 43 -17.73 1.94 6.18
CA ILE A 43 -18.73 2.49 5.26
C ILE A 43 -18.82 1.66 3.97
N ARG A 44 -17.68 1.38 3.34
CA ARG A 44 -17.61 0.65 2.07
C ARG A 44 -16.24 0.02 1.87
N ARG A 45 -16.20 -1.14 1.19
CA ARG A 45 -14.95 -1.85 0.84
C ARG A 45 -13.99 -1.01 -0.01
N GLU A 46 -14.48 -0.08 -0.83
CA GLU A 46 -13.64 0.80 -1.65
C GLU A 46 -12.73 1.70 -0.80
N ASN A 47 -13.11 1.95 0.46
CA ASN A 47 -12.27 2.70 1.38
C ASN A 47 -10.99 1.94 1.74
N LEU A 48 -10.93 0.61 1.59
CA LEU A 48 -9.67 -0.13 1.73
C LEU A 48 -8.59 0.39 0.76
N VAL A 49 -8.98 0.82 -0.44
CA VAL A 49 -8.05 1.40 -1.41
C VAL A 49 -7.79 2.86 -1.09
N ALA A 50 -8.85 3.66 -0.90
CA ALA A 50 -8.72 5.10 -0.66
C ALA A 50 -7.85 5.41 0.58
N LEU A 51 -8.15 4.79 1.72
CA LEU A 51 -7.39 5.00 2.96
C LEU A 51 -5.93 4.54 2.83
N SER A 52 -5.66 3.54 1.97
CA SER A 52 -4.29 3.09 1.68
C SER A 52 -3.51 4.07 0.79
N ASP A 53 -4.20 4.78 -0.12
CA ASP A 53 -3.61 5.85 -0.92
C ASP A 53 -3.29 7.05 -0.02
N ASP A 54 -4.21 7.42 0.86
CA ASP A 54 -4.04 8.51 1.85
C ASP A 54 -2.86 8.22 2.79
N ALA A 55 -2.77 6.99 3.32
CA ALA A 55 -1.63 6.54 4.14
C ALA A 55 -0.29 6.69 3.40
N SER A 56 -0.26 6.45 2.09
CA SER A 56 0.96 6.58 1.28
C SER A 56 1.37 8.05 1.12
N GLU A 57 0.39 8.96 0.99
CA GLU A 57 0.62 10.40 0.95
C GLU A 57 1.14 10.92 2.29
N GLN A 58 0.55 10.51 3.41
CA GLN A 58 0.99 10.90 4.76
C GLN A 58 2.44 10.48 5.02
N VAL A 59 2.79 9.24 4.68
CA VAL A 59 4.16 8.73 4.85
C VAL A 59 5.14 9.51 3.98
N ARG A 60 4.74 9.96 2.78
CA ARG A 60 5.58 10.83 1.94
C ARG A 60 5.89 12.14 2.65
N TRP A 61 4.89 12.79 3.26
CA TRP A 61 5.08 14.02 4.02
C TRP A 61 6.01 13.83 5.23
N TYR A 62 5.90 12.71 5.93
CA TYR A 62 6.80 12.37 7.02
C TYR A 62 8.27 12.28 6.60
N THR A 63 8.58 11.96 5.34
CA THR A 63 9.96 12.00 4.84
C THR A 63 10.53 13.41 4.65
N CYS A 64 9.69 14.44 4.75
CA CYS A 64 10.05 15.86 4.67
C CYS A 64 10.09 16.53 6.05
N PHE A 65 9.64 15.85 7.11
CA PHE A 65 9.67 16.39 8.48
C PHE A 65 11.01 16.08 9.16
N PRO A 66 11.42 16.87 10.18
CA PRO A 66 12.52 16.48 11.03
C PRO A 66 12.30 15.07 11.59
N SER A 67 13.31 14.20 11.50
CA SER A 67 13.20 12.81 11.99
C SER A 67 12.83 12.79 13.47
N ALA A 68 11.72 12.10 13.77
CA ALA A 68 11.21 11.88 15.10
C ALA A 68 10.67 10.45 15.20
N ILE A 69 10.99 9.77 16.32
CA ILE A 69 10.62 8.36 16.56
C ILE A 69 9.10 8.17 16.47
N GLU A 70 8.31 9.14 16.91
CA GLU A 70 6.85 9.09 16.87
C GLU A 70 6.33 9.09 15.43
N THR A 71 6.83 10.00 14.59
CA THR A 71 6.50 10.09 13.17
C THR A 71 6.87 8.80 12.42
N GLU A 72 8.03 8.21 12.73
CA GLU A 72 8.46 6.93 12.14
C GLU A 72 7.53 5.77 12.54
N LYS A 73 7.08 5.73 13.80
CA LYS A 73 6.12 4.73 14.27
C LYS A 73 4.76 4.87 13.58
N ILE A 74 4.23 6.08 13.52
CA ILE A 74 2.94 6.35 12.85
C ILE A 74 3.04 5.98 11.37
N GLY A 75 4.09 6.41 10.68
CA GLY A 75 4.30 6.07 9.28
C GLY A 75 4.41 4.57 9.04
N THR A 76 5.13 3.86 9.90
CA THR A 76 5.23 2.38 9.84
C THR A 76 3.86 1.71 10.03
N LEU A 77 3.09 2.18 11.02
CA LEU A 77 1.73 1.68 11.27
C LEU A 77 0.83 1.91 10.05
N CYS A 78 0.84 3.12 9.47
CA CYS A 78 0.05 3.47 8.31
C CYS A 78 0.38 2.59 7.09
N LEU A 79 1.66 2.32 6.83
CA LEU A 79 2.06 1.40 5.75
C LEU A 79 1.62 -0.04 6.03
N TYR A 80 1.63 -0.46 7.29
CA TYR A 80 1.20 -1.82 7.65
C TYR A 80 -0.31 -1.97 7.48
N GLU A 81 -1.09 -1.00 7.94
CA GLU A 81 -2.54 -0.92 7.69
C GLU A 81 -2.84 -0.92 6.18
N ALA A 82 -2.13 -0.12 5.39
CA ALA A 82 -2.28 -0.07 3.94
C ALA A 82 -1.95 -1.43 3.27
N SER A 83 -0.92 -2.14 3.74
CA SER A 83 -0.60 -3.50 3.27
C SER A 83 -1.79 -4.44 3.47
N LEU A 84 -2.33 -4.49 4.69
CA LEU A 84 -3.47 -5.35 5.04
C LEU A 84 -4.71 -4.99 4.23
N MET A 85 -5.03 -3.70 4.11
CA MET A 85 -6.20 -3.22 3.38
C MET A 85 -6.12 -3.55 1.88
N ARG A 86 -4.98 -3.26 1.23
CA ARG A 86 -4.82 -3.53 -0.21
C ARG A 86 -4.83 -5.03 -0.51
N ALA A 87 -4.16 -5.86 0.31
CA ALA A 87 -4.17 -7.30 0.12
C ALA A 87 -5.57 -7.89 0.32
N PHE A 88 -6.30 -7.43 1.33
CA PHE A 88 -7.67 -7.86 1.57
C PHE A 88 -8.63 -7.44 0.45
N TYR A 89 -8.48 -6.24 -0.12
CA TYR A 89 -9.26 -5.82 -1.29
C TYR A 89 -9.07 -6.77 -2.49
N HIS A 90 -7.83 -7.23 -2.73
CA HIS A 90 -7.56 -8.26 -3.74
C HIS A 90 -8.17 -9.61 -3.34
N GLN A 91 -8.08 -10.01 -2.07
CA GLN A 91 -8.68 -11.24 -1.57
C GLN A 91 -10.20 -11.29 -1.76
N LEU A 92 -10.89 -10.15 -1.57
CA LEU A 92 -12.31 -10.00 -1.87
C LEU A 92 -12.62 -10.32 -3.33
N ALA A 93 -11.76 -9.91 -4.27
CA ALA A 93 -11.95 -10.19 -5.69
C ALA A 93 -11.68 -11.64 -6.09
N ILE A 94 -10.84 -12.39 -5.35
CA ILE A 94 -10.62 -13.82 -5.58
C ILE A 94 -11.89 -14.62 -5.25
N LYS A 95 -12.57 -14.27 -4.16
CA LYS A 95 -13.80 -14.94 -3.69
C LYS A 95 -14.95 -13.95 -3.53
N PRO A 96 -15.49 -13.41 -4.63
CA PRO A 96 -16.38 -12.26 -4.59
C PRO A 96 -17.71 -12.54 -3.88
N SER A 97 -18.22 -13.78 -3.91
CA SER A 97 -19.50 -14.15 -3.30
C SER A 97 -19.43 -14.46 -1.80
N GLU A 98 -18.23 -14.70 -1.28
CA GLU A 98 -18.03 -15.11 0.11
C GLU A 98 -17.84 -13.86 1.00
N PRO A 99 -18.60 -13.73 2.10
CA PRO A 99 -18.29 -12.75 3.13
C PRO A 99 -16.94 -13.07 3.77
N GLN A 100 -16.04 -12.10 3.77
CA GLN A 100 -14.70 -12.19 4.36
C GLN A 100 -14.55 -11.08 5.38
N ARG A 101 -13.69 -11.29 6.38
CA ARG A 101 -13.49 -10.36 7.49
C ARG A 101 -12.06 -9.87 7.53
N ILE A 102 -11.88 -8.62 7.95
CA ILE A 102 -10.59 -8.02 8.25
C ILE A 102 -10.70 -7.25 9.56
N GLN A 103 -9.64 -7.33 10.35
CA GLN A 103 -9.46 -6.59 11.60
C GLN A 103 -8.08 -5.94 11.54
N LEU A 104 -8.03 -4.63 11.39
CA LEU A 104 -6.77 -3.87 11.49
C LEU A 104 -6.47 -3.57 12.97
N PRO A 105 -5.20 -3.29 13.34
CA PRO A 105 -4.87 -2.87 14.70
C PRO A 105 -5.69 -1.64 15.13
N ASP A 106 -6.41 -1.72 16.25
CA ASP A 106 -7.21 -0.61 16.80
C ASP A 106 -8.37 -0.08 15.93
N TYR A 107 -8.81 -0.84 14.91
CA TYR A 107 -10.01 -0.53 14.10
C TYR A 107 -11.19 -1.44 14.51
N PRO A 108 -12.43 -1.16 14.08
CA PRO A 108 -13.51 -2.14 14.18
C PRO A 108 -13.32 -3.32 13.20
N GLU A 109 -13.80 -4.52 13.56
CA GLU A 109 -13.88 -5.65 12.62
C GLU A 109 -14.90 -5.31 11.54
N VAL A 110 -14.52 -5.48 10.26
CA VAL A 110 -15.44 -5.29 9.14
C VAL A 110 -15.60 -6.59 8.35
N THR A 111 -16.83 -6.83 7.89
CA THR A 111 -17.16 -7.96 7.02
C THR A 111 -17.63 -7.45 5.67
N TRP A 112 -16.95 -7.85 4.60
CA TRP A 112 -17.27 -7.43 3.24
C TRP A 112 -17.36 -8.63 2.28
N LYS A 113 -18.09 -8.41 1.20
CA LYS A 113 -18.04 -9.26 0.02
C LYS A 113 -17.41 -8.51 -1.16
N GLY A 114 -16.88 -9.26 -2.12
CA GLY A 114 -16.19 -8.70 -3.29
C GLY A 114 -17.04 -8.56 -4.54
N GLU A 115 -18.36 -8.84 -4.51
CA GLU A 115 -19.17 -8.67 -5.71
C GLU A 115 -19.12 -7.21 -6.20
N GLY A 116 -18.93 -7.06 -7.51
CA GLY A 116 -18.79 -5.76 -8.15
C GLY A 116 -17.35 -5.28 -8.28
N ILE A 117 -16.38 -5.79 -7.51
CA ILE A 117 -14.99 -5.30 -7.62
C ILE A 117 -14.43 -5.46 -9.04
N LEU A 118 -14.63 -6.60 -9.71
CA LEU A 118 -14.13 -6.78 -11.08
C LEU A 118 -14.94 -6.01 -12.14
N LYS A 119 -16.20 -5.66 -11.83
CA LYS A 119 -17.12 -4.99 -12.77
C LYS A 119 -17.01 -3.47 -12.69
N THR A 120 -16.95 -2.94 -11.48
CA THR A 120 -17.02 -1.51 -11.17
C THR A 120 -15.83 -1.04 -10.34
N GLY A 121 -15.08 -1.96 -9.73
CA GLY A 121 -13.86 -1.64 -8.99
C GLY A 121 -12.63 -1.60 -9.91
N PHE A 122 -11.60 -0.93 -9.40
CA PHE A 122 -10.29 -0.86 -10.02
C PHE A 122 -9.46 -2.02 -9.46
N ILE A 123 -9.04 -2.96 -10.32
CA ILE A 123 -8.04 -4.01 -10.01
C ILE A 123 -7.21 -4.21 -11.26
N CYS A 124 -6.12 -3.46 -11.36
CA CYS A 124 -5.18 -3.52 -12.47
C CYS A 124 -3.76 -3.78 -11.96
N PRO A 125 -2.79 -4.08 -12.86
CA PRO A 125 -1.42 -4.34 -12.46
C PRO A 125 -0.78 -3.26 -11.59
N SER A 126 -1.05 -1.97 -11.79
CA SER A 126 -0.43 -0.92 -10.96
C SER A 126 -0.89 -1.00 -9.51
N MET A 127 -2.18 -1.20 -9.26
CA MET A 127 -2.68 -1.39 -7.90
C MET A 127 -2.12 -2.64 -7.23
N TRP A 128 -1.97 -3.72 -8.00
CA TRP A 128 -1.36 -4.94 -7.49
C TRP A 128 0.11 -4.70 -7.12
N LEU A 129 0.86 -3.96 -7.96
CA LEU A 129 2.26 -3.61 -7.68
C LEU A 129 2.37 -2.73 -6.44
N ASP A 130 1.52 -1.71 -6.32
CA ASP A 130 1.48 -0.84 -5.14
C ASP A 130 1.17 -1.64 -3.87
N ALA A 131 0.19 -2.55 -3.94
CA ALA A 131 -0.13 -3.46 -2.85
C ALA A 131 1.07 -4.35 -2.47
N TYR A 132 1.67 -5.02 -3.46
CA TYR A 132 2.75 -5.96 -3.24
C TYR A 132 3.99 -5.29 -2.66
N PHE A 133 4.42 -4.16 -3.22
CA PHE A 133 5.58 -3.44 -2.72
C PHE A 133 5.33 -2.80 -1.35
N THR A 134 4.11 -2.32 -1.08
CA THR A 134 3.75 -1.87 0.28
C THR A 134 3.93 -3.02 1.27
N SER A 135 3.39 -4.21 0.98
CA SER A 135 3.55 -5.40 1.82
C SER A 135 5.01 -5.83 1.99
N VAL A 136 5.84 -5.72 0.93
CA VAL A 136 7.28 -6.00 1.00
C VAL A 136 8.00 -5.02 1.94
N ILE A 137 7.70 -3.73 1.85
CA ILE A 137 8.31 -2.68 2.69
C ILE A 137 8.08 -2.97 4.17
N VAL A 138 6.85 -3.34 4.55
CA VAL A 138 6.48 -3.66 5.93
C VAL A 138 6.72 -5.13 6.30
N ARG A 139 7.23 -5.93 5.37
CA ARG A 139 7.51 -7.38 5.54
C ARG A 139 6.28 -8.19 5.97
N ASP A 140 5.11 -7.79 5.50
CA ASP A 140 3.84 -8.46 5.76
C ASP A 140 3.70 -9.68 4.85
N LYS A 141 4.32 -10.78 5.28
CA LYS A 141 4.35 -12.04 4.50
C LYS A 141 2.95 -12.57 4.16
N PRO A 142 1.97 -12.62 5.07
CA PRO A 142 0.61 -13.06 4.72
C PRO A 142 -0.01 -12.27 3.56
N SER A 143 0.10 -10.95 3.57
CA SER A 143 -0.40 -10.10 2.48
C SER A 143 0.39 -10.32 1.18
N MET A 144 1.71 -10.46 1.26
CA MET A 144 2.53 -10.82 0.09
C MET A 144 2.10 -12.16 -0.51
N ASP A 145 1.82 -13.18 0.31
CA ASP A 145 1.42 -14.51 -0.14
C ASP A 145 0.03 -14.46 -0.83
N VAL A 146 -0.92 -13.67 -0.31
CA VAL A 146 -2.23 -13.43 -0.98
C VAL A 146 -2.03 -12.79 -2.36
N LEU A 147 -1.21 -11.74 -2.43
CA LEU A 147 -0.96 -11.00 -3.67
C LEU A 147 -0.18 -11.85 -4.69
N ALA A 148 0.83 -12.59 -4.24
CA ALA A 148 1.64 -13.48 -5.06
C ALA A 148 0.81 -14.59 -5.73
N ASN A 149 -0.33 -14.95 -5.14
CA ASN A 149 -1.26 -15.95 -5.66
C ASN A 149 -2.51 -15.32 -6.31
N PHE A 150 -2.56 -14.00 -6.48
CA PHE A 150 -3.68 -13.32 -7.12
C PHE A 150 -3.73 -13.66 -8.63
N PRO A 151 -4.85 -14.18 -9.16
CA PRO A 151 -4.88 -14.58 -10.57
C PRO A 151 -4.80 -13.38 -11.53
N ILE A 152 -3.80 -13.38 -12.41
CA ILE A 152 -3.64 -12.36 -13.47
C ILE A 152 -4.87 -12.28 -14.38
N SER A 153 -5.55 -13.41 -14.60
CA SER A 153 -6.81 -13.46 -15.34
C SER A 153 -7.89 -12.56 -14.74
N LEU A 154 -7.94 -12.39 -13.41
CA LEU A 154 -8.87 -11.48 -12.77
C LEU A 154 -8.48 -10.01 -13.00
N MET A 155 -7.20 -9.65 -12.95
CA MET A 155 -6.76 -8.29 -13.34
C MET A 155 -7.09 -7.99 -14.80
N ARG A 156 -6.98 -8.98 -15.68
CA ARG A 156 -7.37 -8.84 -17.10
C ARG A 156 -8.88 -8.70 -17.29
N GLN A 157 -9.71 -9.09 -16.33
CA GLN A 157 -11.16 -8.91 -16.38
C GLN A 157 -11.60 -7.50 -15.95
N SER A 158 -10.79 -6.77 -15.17
CA SER A 158 -11.13 -5.43 -14.71
C SER A 158 -11.46 -4.48 -15.86
N SER A 159 -12.39 -3.56 -15.61
CA SER A 159 -12.79 -2.52 -16.58
C SER A 159 -11.61 -1.65 -17.03
N THR A 160 -10.60 -1.46 -16.16
CA THR A 160 -9.39 -0.70 -16.49
C THR A 160 -8.28 -1.64 -16.93
N LYS A 161 -7.82 -1.49 -18.17
CA LYS A 161 -6.77 -2.32 -18.77
C LYS A 161 -5.41 -1.63 -18.66
N ALA A 162 -4.37 -2.42 -18.49
CA ALA A 162 -2.98 -1.97 -18.61
C ALA A 162 -2.33 -2.52 -19.89
N GLY A 163 -1.13 -2.04 -20.21
CA GLY A 163 -0.32 -2.63 -21.28
C GLY A 163 0.18 -4.03 -20.91
N GLU A 164 0.50 -4.86 -21.91
CA GLU A 164 0.93 -6.26 -21.70
C GLU A 164 2.18 -6.37 -20.81
N LEU A 165 3.13 -5.43 -20.96
CA LEU A 165 4.32 -5.33 -20.12
C LEU A 165 3.99 -5.29 -18.62
N SER A 166 2.91 -4.61 -18.22
CA SER A 166 2.52 -4.53 -16.81
C SER A 166 2.03 -5.87 -16.27
N TYR A 167 1.31 -6.66 -17.08
CA TYR A 167 0.89 -8.00 -16.68
C TYR A 167 2.07 -8.97 -16.61
N MET A 168 3.01 -8.89 -17.55
CA MET A 168 4.24 -9.69 -17.52
C MET A 168 5.09 -9.37 -16.28
N LEU A 169 5.21 -8.09 -15.91
CA LEU A 169 5.92 -7.70 -14.69
C LEU A 169 5.28 -8.33 -13.44
N VAL A 170 3.95 -8.37 -13.35
CA VAL A 170 3.27 -9.06 -12.24
C VAL A 170 3.57 -10.56 -12.27
N ASP A 171 3.48 -11.22 -13.43
CA ASP A 171 3.76 -12.65 -13.57
C ASP A 171 5.19 -13.01 -13.13
N VAL A 172 6.16 -12.20 -13.56
CA VAL A 172 7.55 -12.24 -13.12
C VAL A 172 7.61 -12.16 -11.58
N ILE A 173 7.09 -11.11 -10.95
CA ILE A 173 7.16 -10.95 -9.49
C ILE A 173 6.48 -12.12 -8.73
N GLN A 174 5.32 -12.59 -9.20
CA GLN A 174 4.61 -13.72 -8.61
C GLN A 174 5.43 -15.02 -8.70
N SER A 175 6.02 -15.26 -9.86
CA SER A 175 6.88 -16.42 -10.12
C SER A 175 8.15 -16.39 -9.27
N PHE A 176 8.78 -15.22 -9.12
CA PHE A 176 9.90 -15.02 -8.22
C PHE A 176 9.51 -15.31 -6.76
N HIS A 177 8.40 -14.74 -6.29
CA HIS A 177 7.92 -14.92 -4.92
C HIS A 177 7.66 -16.40 -4.61
N ASN A 178 6.99 -17.10 -5.52
CA ASN A 178 6.65 -18.52 -5.39
C ASN A 178 7.81 -19.46 -5.73
N ARG A 179 8.96 -18.93 -6.16
CA ARG A 179 10.16 -19.68 -6.57
C ARG A 179 9.87 -20.71 -7.66
N THR A 180 9.05 -20.34 -8.64
CA THR A 180 8.76 -21.21 -9.77
C THR A 180 10.00 -21.32 -10.66
N SER A 181 10.27 -22.52 -11.19
CA SER A 181 11.49 -22.81 -11.96
C SER A 181 11.54 -22.10 -13.31
N ASP A 182 10.39 -21.67 -13.82
CA ASP A 182 10.19 -20.98 -15.09
C ASP A 182 10.34 -19.45 -14.98
N TYR A 183 10.58 -18.90 -13.78
CA TYR A 183 10.73 -17.44 -13.59
C TYR A 183 11.80 -16.79 -14.51
N PRO A 184 13.00 -17.38 -14.71
CA PRO A 184 14.00 -16.80 -15.61
C PRO A 184 13.55 -16.67 -17.06
N ASP A 185 12.59 -17.50 -17.50
CA ASP A 185 12.11 -17.56 -18.89
C ASP A 185 10.99 -16.55 -19.17
N LYS A 186 10.54 -15.80 -18.15
CA LYS A 186 9.46 -14.80 -18.24
C LYS A 186 9.96 -13.36 -18.45
N LEU A 187 11.29 -13.17 -18.53
CA LEU A 187 11.97 -11.88 -18.80
C LEU A 187 12.44 -11.79 -20.26
#